data_AF-A0A060XJR4-F1
#
_entry.id   AF-A0A060XJR4-F1
#
_cell.length_a   1.000
_cell.length_b   1.000
_cell.length_c   1.000
_cell.angle_alpha   90.00
_cell.angle_beta   90.00
_cell.angle_gamma   90.00
#
_symmetry.space_group_name_H-M   'P 1'
#
loop_
_entity.id
_entity.type
_entity.pdbx_description
1 polymer ?
#
loop_
_entity_poly.entity_id
_entity_poly.type
_entity_poly.pdbx_seq_one_letter_code
_entity_poly.pdbx_strand_id
1 'polypeptide(L)'
;MFSKSFRVKSNTVIKGSDRRKLKADISTAFPSLSVEDLSELVPNKEELNVVKIYAHKGDAVTLYVLHKNPVLFELEKCLYPTVYTLWRYPHVLPTFTTWPPVLQKLAGGADLMLPGVVVPLSGIPEVKKGDCCAVKVVSNRAPMAVGTATMSSAEMRSLGMKGRGVSVLHTYMDSLWAFGDKSGPPSIPDVDTEGVEATYEEEEEEEDDDEATEGGEEEPCPNRVPDAPCPGIQELSLADREEGEHGKEEGEDPEDLRSPQEQMDALLLQCFLQALKSKVKKSELPLLTSSFLRIHMFSCCPSGKQLDIKKSSYKKLSKFLQCMQQQHSLVRVKELSKGVESIVEVDWKNPELRSFRTPKDPGIEEASVEVGRAEGEKPYHPPEITTLYSVSSRLEPLFQDAKKRKGTVLQPAEVRAIITDYVKRNELVDENNKNYVIINPILCDCLLEKSEYQAVEALKWDDLFSRTLYKMQHCHQLVFPGQPPIVKKGHIEPIDISVASRGSNKKVTMIKNLEVYGLDPMAVSVALQHRVQASSALNPVPGSKDRVLVQIQGNQVQQVCKLLLDKYQIPCKYIQGLDNKVQKPGRKK
;
A
#
# COMPACT_ATOMS: atom_id res chain seq x y z
N MET A 1 -10.59 -19.72 9.40
CA MET A 1 -9.76 -20.81 8.80
C MET A 1 -8.34 -20.34 8.46
N PHE A 2 -8.13 -19.31 7.62
CA PHE A 2 -6.80 -18.95 7.08
C PHE A 2 -5.97 -17.98 7.95
N SER A 3 -6.18 -17.96 9.27
CA SER A 3 -5.44 -17.09 10.20
C SER A 3 -3.95 -17.46 10.35
N LYS A 4 -3.53 -18.62 9.82
CA LYS A 4 -2.12 -19.03 9.71
C LYS A 4 -1.79 -19.37 8.26
N SER A 5 -0.52 -19.21 7.91
CA SER A 5 -0.01 -19.54 6.58
C SER A 5 -0.32 -20.99 6.19
N PHE A 6 -0.86 -21.16 4.98
CA PHE A 6 -1.17 -22.45 4.38
C PHE A 6 -0.11 -22.85 3.36
N ARG A 7 -0.03 -24.16 3.05
CA ARG A 7 0.92 -24.68 2.05
C ARG A 7 0.19 -25.02 0.76
N VAL A 8 0.67 -24.49 -0.36
CA VAL A 8 0.22 -24.91 -1.70
C VAL A 8 0.74 -26.32 -2.00
N LYS A 9 -0.16 -27.23 -2.36
CA LYS A 9 0.16 -28.61 -2.78
C LYS A 9 0.37 -28.69 -4.29
N SER A 10 -0.54 -28.09 -5.06
CA SER A 10 -0.51 -28.11 -6.52
C SER A 10 -1.29 -26.93 -7.09
N ASN A 11 -0.84 -26.39 -8.22
CA ASN A 11 -1.56 -25.42 -9.03
C ASN A 11 -1.78 -26.03 -10.43
N THR A 12 -3.03 -26.02 -10.92
CA THR A 12 -3.41 -26.62 -12.21
C THR A 12 -4.46 -25.76 -12.91
N VAL A 13 -4.26 -25.43 -14.19
CA VAL A 13 -5.26 -24.74 -15.02
C VAL A 13 -6.54 -25.60 -15.12
N ILE A 14 -7.72 -24.97 -14.97
CA ILE A 14 -9.00 -25.68 -15.04
C ILE A 14 -9.30 -26.18 -16.47
N LYS A 15 -9.88 -27.38 -16.60
CA LYS A 15 -10.35 -27.89 -17.89
C LYS A 15 -11.72 -27.32 -18.25
N GLY A 16 -12.06 -27.26 -19.54
CA GLY A 16 -13.36 -26.78 -20.03
C GLY A 16 -14.58 -27.61 -19.59
N SER A 17 -14.40 -28.88 -19.22
CA SER A 17 -15.42 -29.69 -18.51
C SER A 17 -15.69 -29.11 -17.11
N ASP A 18 -14.61 -28.94 -16.36
CA ASP A 18 -14.65 -28.65 -14.93
C ASP A 18 -15.06 -27.19 -14.70
N ARG A 19 -14.69 -26.28 -15.62
CA ARG A 19 -15.18 -24.90 -15.70
C ARG A 19 -16.69 -24.81 -15.88
N ARG A 20 -17.28 -25.66 -16.74
CA ARG A 20 -18.75 -25.71 -16.93
C ARG A 20 -19.45 -26.28 -15.70
N LYS A 21 -18.87 -27.29 -15.07
CA LYS A 21 -19.37 -27.83 -13.80
C LYS A 21 -19.33 -26.75 -12.70
N LEU A 22 -18.20 -26.06 -12.53
CA LEU A 22 -18.04 -24.98 -11.56
C LEU A 22 -19.09 -23.87 -11.77
N LYS A 23 -19.40 -23.47 -13.00
CA LYS A 23 -20.48 -22.50 -13.27
C LYS A 23 -21.85 -23.00 -12.79
N ALA A 24 -22.18 -24.27 -13.01
CA ALA A 24 -23.42 -24.86 -12.53
C ALA A 24 -23.44 -24.97 -10.99
N ASP A 25 -22.33 -25.38 -10.38
CA ASP A 25 -22.17 -25.48 -8.92
C ASP A 25 -22.32 -24.08 -8.26
N ILE A 26 -21.71 -23.03 -8.82
CA ILE A 26 -21.87 -21.62 -8.36
C ILE A 26 -23.32 -21.14 -8.55
N SER A 27 -23.92 -21.36 -9.72
CA SER A 27 -25.31 -20.95 -9.99
C SER A 27 -26.33 -21.66 -9.07
N THR A 28 -26.00 -22.85 -8.58
CA THR A 28 -26.81 -23.60 -7.60
C THR A 28 -26.62 -23.06 -6.19
N ALA A 29 -25.38 -22.73 -5.81
CA ALA A 29 -25.04 -22.21 -4.49
C ALA A 29 -25.46 -20.74 -4.28
N PHE A 30 -25.44 -19.93 -5.34
CA PHE A 30 -25.67 -18.48 -5.29
C PHE A 30 -26.69 -18.04 -6.37
N PRO A 31 -28.00 -18.25 -6.15
CA PRO A 31 -29.05 -17.95 -7.13
C PRO A 31 -29.20 -16.45 -7.46
N SER A 32 -28.60 -15.57 -6.67
CA SER A 32 -28.61 -14.11 -6.87
C SER A 32 -27.59 -13.61 -7.90
N LEU A 33 -26.68 -14.46 -8.38
CA LEU A 33 -25.73 -14.11 -9.45
C LEU A 33 -26.37 -14.28 -10.83
N SER A 34 -26.25 -13.25 -11.68
CA SER A 34 -26.71 -13.32 -13.07
C SER A 34 -25.78 -14.15 -13.95
N VAL A 35 -26.26 -14.50 -15.15
CA VAL A 35 -25.44 -15.20 -16.17
C VAL A 35 -24.26 -14.35 -16.66
N GLU A 36 -24.38 -13.02 -16.56
CA GLU A 36 -23.33 -12.05 -16.86
C GLU A 36 -22.26 -12.07 -15.76
N ASP A 37 -22.67 -11.98 -14.48
CA ASP A 37 -21.75 -12.08 -13.33
C ASP A 37 -20.99 -13.41 -13.33
N LEU A 38 -21.66 -14.53 -13.64
CA LEU A 38 -21.02 -15.85 -13.78
C LEU A 38 -20.03 -15.90 -14.95
N SER A 39 -20.21 -15.06 -15.96
CA SER A 39 -19.31 -14.94 -17.10
C SER A 39 -18.13 -14.02 -16.83
N GLU A 40 -18.25 -13.06 -15.92
CA GLU A 40 -17.15 -12.25 -15.41
C GLU A 40 -16.34 -12.97 -14.31
N LEU A 41 -17.01 -13.67 -13.39
CA LEU A 41 -16.41 -14.42 -12.28
C LEU A 41 -15.66 -15.67 -12.77
N VAL A 42 -16.17 -16.32 -13.82
CA VAL A 42 -15.56 -17.48 -14.47
C VAL A 42 -15.48 -17.24 -15.98
N PRO A 43 -14.53 -16.41 -16.46
CA PRO A 43 -14.44 -16.02 -17.85
C PRO A 43 -14.03 -17.20 -18.75
N ASN A 44 -14.66 -17.30 -19.92
CA ASN A 44 -14.46 -18.44 -20.81
C ASN A 44 -13.10 -18.40 -21.55
N LYS A 45 -12.55 -17.20 -21.80
CA LYS A 45 -11.33 -16.98 -22.59
C LYS A 45 -10.04 -16.96 -21.77
N GLU A 46 -10.13 -16.66 -20.47
CA GLU A 46 -8.96 -16.43 -19.61
C GLU A 46 -8.55 -17.71 -18.87
N GLU A 47 -7.36 -17.71 -18.26
CA GLU A 47 -6.84 -18.85 -17.49
C GLU A 47 -7.31 -18.79 -16.02
N LEU A 48 -8.25 -19.67 -15.66
CA LEU A 48 -8.63 -19.88 -14.25
C LEU A 48 -7.82 -21.05 -13.70
N ASN A 49 -7.19 -20.83 -12.55
CA ASN A 49 -6.31 -21.79 -11.89
C ASN A 49 -7.00 -22.43 -10.69
N VAL A 50 -6.82 -23.74 -10.55
CA VAL A 50 -7.28 -24.54 -9.41
C VAL A 50 -6.07 -24.81 -8.53
N VAL A 51 -6.00 -24.16 -7.37
CA VAL A 51 -4.88 -24.26 -6.42
C VAL A 51 -5.33 -25.10 -5.23
N LYS A 52 -4.80 -26.32 -5.10
CA LYS A 52 -5.06 -27.17 -3.93
C LYS A 52 -4.07 -26.80 -2.83
N ILE A 53 -4.61 -26.47 -1.66
CA ILE A 53 -3.83 -26.06 -0.49
C ILE A 53 -4.13 -26.97 0.69
N TYR A 54 -3.19 -27.03 1.63
CA TYR A 54 -3.40 -27.57 2.97
C TYR A 54 -3.36 -26.43 3.97
N ALA A 55 -4.45 -26.25 4.71
CA ALA A 55 -4.49 -25.35 5.86
C ALA A 55 -3.57 -25.86 6.98
N HIS A 56 -3.22 -25.00 7.94
CA HIS A 56 -2.34 -25.37 9.06
C HIS A 56 -2.87 -26.57 9.88
N LYS A 57 -4.19 -26.79 9.93
CA LYS A 57 -4.80 -27.94 10.62
C LYS A 57 -4.73 -29.26 9.84
N GLY A 58 -4.28 -29.24 8.58
CA GLY A 58 -4.25 -30.40 7.67
C GLY A 58 -5.41 -30.45 6.67
N ASP A 59 -6.41 -29.57 6.83
CA ASP A 59 -7.60 -29.52 5.98
C ASP A 59 -7.24 -29.23 4.52
N ALA A 60 -7.79 -30.03 3.60
CA ALA A 60 -7.60 -29.84 2.17
C ALA A 60 -8.64 -28.84 1.63
N VAL A 61 -8.19 -27.73 1.06
CA VAL A 61 -9.05 -26.71 0.43
C VAL A 61 -8.66 -26.58 -1.04
N THR A 62 -9.65 -26.40 -1.91
CA THR A 62 -9.44 -26.07 -3.32
C THR A 62 -9.75 -24.59 -3.53
N LEU A 63 -8.77 -23.78 -3.93
CA LEU A 63 -8.97 -22.38 -4.31
C LEU A 63 -9.16 -22.27 -5.83
N TYR A 64 -10.08 -21.42 -6.26
CA TYR A 64 -10.23 -20.99 -7.65
C TYR A 64 -9.66 -19.57 -7.78
N VAL A 65 -8.65 -19.42 -8.64
CA VAL A 65 -7.80 -18.21 -8.72
C VAL A 65 -7.81 -17.67 -10.14
N LEU A 66 -8.21 -16.41 -10.31
CA LEU A 66 -8.23 -15.68 -11.57
C LEU A 66 -7.23 -14.53 -11.49
N HIS A 67 -6.32 -14.39 -12.45
CA HIS A 67 -5.32 -13.31 -12.47
C HIS A 67 -4.54 -13.10 -11.15
N LYS A 68 -4.20 -14.19 -10.45
CA LYS A 68 -3.60 -14.24 -9.09
C LYS A 68 -4.54 -13.91 -7.92
N ASN A 69 -5.74 -13.39 -8.16
CA ASN A 69 -6.72 -13.13 -7.11
C ASN A 69 -7.58 -14.38 -6.82
N PRO A 70 -7.72 -14.80 -5.54
CA PRO A 70 -8.58 -15.92 -5.17
C PRO A 70 -10.04 -15.47 -5.21
N VAL A 71 -10.87 -16.19 -5.95
CA VAL A 71 -12.26 -15.85 -6.26
C VAL A 71 -13.23 -16.64 -5.37
N LEU A 72 -13.03 -17.95 -5.30
CA LEU A 72 -13.84 -18.89 -4.53
C LEU A 72 -12.91 -19.90 -3.85
N PHE A 73 -13.35 -20.48 -2.74
CA PHE A 73 -12.72 -21.64 -2.12
C PHE A 73 -13.76 -22.74 -1.84
N GLU A 74 -13.36 -23.99 -2.05
CA GLU A 74 -14.15 -25.18 -1.80
C GLU A 74 -13.62 -25.89 -0.56
N LEU A 75 -14.48 -26.08 0.43
CA LEU A 75 -14.22 -26.84 1.65
C LEU A 75 -15.34 -27.86 1.83
N GLU A 76 -14.98 -29.15 1.97
CA GLU A 76 -15.93 -30.26 2.18
C GLU A 76 -17.04 -30.37 1.11
N LYS A 77 -16.75 -29.94 -0.14
CA LYS A 77 -17.66 -29.83 -1.29
C LYS A 77 -18.65 -28.65 -1.24
N CYS A 78 -18.57 -27.78 -0.24
CA CYS A 78 -19.28 -26.50 -0.21
C CYS A 78 -18.40 -25.40 -0.81
N LEU A 79 -18.98 -24.56 -1.67
CA LEU A 79 -18.32 -23.40 -2.27
C LEU A 79 -18.55 -22.15 -1.41
N TYR A 80 -17.49 -21.37 -1.22
CA TYR A 80 -17.50 -20.12 -0.45
C TYR A 80 -16.83 -19.01 -1.26
N PRO A 81 -17.43 -17.81 -1.37
CA PRO A 81 -16.77 -16.67 -2.00
C PRO A 81 -15.66 -16.12 -1.11
N THR A 82 -14.62 -15.54 -1.71
CA THR A 82 -13.62 -14.76 -0.97
C THR A 82 -14.14 -13.36 -0.63
N VAL A 83 -13.47 -12.65 0.30
CA VAL A 83 -13.81 -11.24 0.56
C VAL A 83 -13.69 -10.39 -0.70
N TYR A 84 -12.69 -10.66 -1.55
CA TYR A 84 -12.53 -9.99 -2.85
C TYR A 84 -13.75 -10.14 -3.76
N THR A 85 -14.33 -11.34 -3.84
CA THR A 85 -15.56 -11.59 -4.62
C THR A 85 -16.77 -10.88 -4.01
N LEU A 86 -16.90 -10.90 -2.68
CA LEU A 86 -17.99 -10.22 -1.97
C LEU A 86 -17.89 -8.69 -2.01
N TRP A 87 -16.71 -8.11 -2.20
CA TRP A 87 -16.56 -6.67 -2.43
C TRP A 87 -17.12 -6.23 -3.79
N ARG A 88 -17.12 -7.12 -4.78
CA ARG A 88 -17.75 -6.89 -6.10
C ARG A 88 -19.24 -7.19 -6.05
N TYR A 89 -19.62 -8.27 -5.35
CA TYR A 89 -21.00 -8.76 -5.26
C TYR A 89 -21.45 -8.93 -3.80
N PRO A 90 -21.70 -7.83 -3.05
CA PRO A 90 -22.04 -7.90 -1.62
C PRO A 90 -23.41 -8.53 -1.34
N HIS A 91 -24.29 -8.56 -2.33
CA HIS A 91 -25.66 -9.10 -2.26
C HIS A 91 -25.73 -10.64 -2.38
N VAL A 92 -24.60 -11.33 -2.54
CA VAL A 92 -24.56 -12.79 -2.76
C VAL A 92 -24.88 -13.60 -1.51
N LEU A 93 -24.56 -13.08 -0.32
CA LEU A 93 -24.76 -13.77 0.95
C LEU A 93 -25.60 -12.93 1.93
N PRO A 94 -26.37 -13.58 2.83
CA PRO A 94 -26.91 -12.93 4.03
C PRO A 94 -25.80 -12.25 4.84
N THR A 95 -26.01 -10.99 5.24
CA THR A 95 -25.01 -10.17 5.95
C THR A 95 -25.39 -9.96 7.42
N PHE A 96 -24.45 -10.25 8.32
CA PHE A 96 -24.52 -9.85 9.73
C PHE A 96 -23.67 -8.59 9.97
N THR A 97 -24.21 -7.62 10.69
CA THR A 97 -23.47 -6.40 11.08
C THR A 97 -22.76 -6.62 12.41
N THR A 98 -21.52 -6.15 12.56
CA THR A 98 -20.77 -6.19 13.82
C THR A 98 -20.03 -4.89 14.08
N TRP A 99 -19.56 -4.69 15.32
CA TRP A 99 -18.85 -3.50 15.74
C TRP A 99 -17.36 -3.52 15.34
N PRO A 100 -16.72 -2.36 15.09
CA PRO A 100 -15.32 -2.29 14.68
C PRO A 100 -14.30 -3.03 15.56
N PRO A 101 -14.40 -3.05 16.91
CA PRO A 101 -13.46 -3.80 17.75
C PRO A 101 -13.49 -5.31 17.53
N VAL A 102 -14.66 -5.86 17.17
CA VAL A 102 -14.85 -7.30 16.93
C VAL A 102 -14.02 -7.76 15.73
N LEU A 103 -13.86 -6.91 14.71
CA LEU A 103 -13.06 -7.21 13.51
C LEU A 103 -11.62 -7.63 13.84
N GLN A 104 -10.98 -7.03 14.86
CA GLN A 104 -9.63 -7.42 15.27
C GLN A 104 -9.59 -8.84 15.83
N LYS A 105 -10.64 -9.26 16.56
CA LYS A 105 -10.78 -10.62 17.09
C LYS A 105 -11.07 -11.62 15.95
N LEU A 106 -11.92 -11.24 14.98
CA LEU A 106 -12.21 -12.04 13.78
C LEU A 106 -10.95 -12.25 12.92
N ALA A 107 -10.14 -11.20 12.72
CA ALA A 107 -8.84 -11.29 12.04
C ALA A 107 -7.86 -12.24 12.75
N GLY A 108 -7.91 -12.30 14.08
CA GLY A 108 -7.22 -13.31 14.89
C GLY A 108 -7.71 -14.76 14.69
N GLY A 109 -8.83 -14.96 13.99
CA GLY A 109 -9.45 -16.25 13.73
C GLY A 109 -10.47 -16.71 14.77
N ALA A 110 -11.05 -15.77 15.53
CA ALA A 110 -12.20 -16.04 16.39
C ALA A 110 -13.51 -16.21 15.58
N ASP A 111 -14.47 -16.94 16.14
CA ASP A 111 -15.86 -17.00 15.63
C ASP A 111 -16.63 -15.71 16.01
N LEU A 112 -17.70 -15.37 15.28
CA LEU A 112 -18.58 -14.27 15.64
C LEU A 112 -19.56 -14.71 16.73
N MET A 113 -19.40 -14.13 17.91
CA MET A 113 -20.31 -14.27 19.04
C MET A 113 -21.56 -13.40 18.83
N LEU A 114 -22.73 -13.93 19.15
CA LEU A 114 -24.01 -13.25 18.97
C LEU A 114 -24.13 -11.90 19.72
N PRO A 115 -23.55 -11.69 20.92
CA PRO A 115 -23.55 -10.37 21.57
C PRO A 115 -22.77 -9.30 20.79
N GLY A 116 -21.85 -9.69 19.90
CA GLY A 116 -21.13 -8.77 19.02
C GLY A 116 -21.88 -8.42 17.73
N VAL A 117 -23.09 -8.96 17.52
CA VAL A 117 -23.91 -8.69 16.34
C VAL A 117 -24.78 -7.46 16.59
N VAL A 118 -24.65 -6.45 15.74
CA VAL A 118 -25.59 -5.33 15.67
C VAL A 118 -26.85 -5.81 14.97
N VAL A 119 -27.98 -5.73 15.65
CA VAL A 119 -29.30 -5.97 15.07
C VAL A 119 -29.79 -4.64 14.48
N PRO A 120 -29.87 -4.49 13.14
CA PRO A 120 -30.46 -3.29 12.55
C PRO A 120 -31.98 -3.27 12.78
N LEU A 121 -32.62 -2.13 12.52
CA LEU A 121 -34.09 -1.98 12.66
C LEU A 121 -34.88 -2.96 11.77
N SER A 122 -34.28 -3.43 10.67
CA SER A 122 -34.80 -4.49 9.78
C SER A 122 -34.65 -5.92 10.34
N GLY A 123 -34.00 -6.10 11.49
CA GLY A 123 -33.77 -7.39 12.14
C GLY A 123 -32.55 -8.16 11.61
N ILE A 124 -32.24 -9.29 12.25
CA ILE A 124 -31.20 -10.21 11.74
C ILE A 124 -31.72 -10.97 10.50
N PRO A 125 -30.85 -11.23 9.49
CA PRO A 125 -31.23 -11.96 8.28
C PRO A 125 -31.74 -13.36 8.62
N GLU A 126 -32.62 -13.90 7.77
CA GLU A 126 -33.11 -15.27 7.93
C GLU A 126 -32.13 -16.28 7.32
N VAL A 127 -31.49 -17.08 8.18
CA VAL A 127 -30.52 -18.11 7.82
C VAL A 127 -30.79 -19.39 8.61
N LYS A 128 -30.48 -20.53 7.99
CA LYS A 128 -30.48 -21.85 8.62
C LYS A 128 -29.07 -22.19 9.11
N LYS A 129 -29.01 -23.10 10.07
CA LYS A 129 -27.74 -23.66 10.55
C LYS A 129 -27.01 -24.36 9.38
N GLY A 130 -25.79 -23.91 9.12
CA GLY A 130 -24.93 -24.36 8.02
C GLY A 130 -24.92 -23.43 6.80
N ASP A 131 -25.83 -22.46 6.69
CA ASP A 131 -25.88 -21.53 5.56
C ASP A 131 -24.63 -20.63 5.51
N CYS A 132 -24.19 -20.29 4.30
CA CYS A 132 -23.07 -19.38 4.07
C CYS A 132 -23.49 -17.94 4.40
N CYS A 133 -22.68 -17.24 5.19
CA CYS A 133 -22.99 -15.89 5.66
C CYS A 133 -21.78 -14.96 5.51
N ALA A 134 -22.05 -13.68 5.28
CA ALA A 134 -21.08 -12.60 5.27
C ALA A 134 -21.18 -11.78 6.58
N VAL A 135 -20.08 -11.15 6.98
CA VAL A 135 -20.02 -10.23 8.13
C VAL A 135 -19.53 -8.86 7.67
N LYS A 136 -20.32 -7.81 7.89
CA LYS A 136 -20.02 -6.40 7.60
C LYS A 136 -19.85 -5.61 8.90
N VAL A 137 -19.34 -4.39 8.81
CA VAL A 137 -19.16 -3.48 9.95
C VAL A 137 -20.15 -2.33 9.84
N VAL A 138 -20.65 -1.79 10.96
CA VAL A 138 -21.62 -0.66 11.02
C VAL A 138 -21.29 0.49 10.06
N SER A 139 -20.00 0.80 9.85
CA SER A 139 -19.54 1.91 9.01
C SER A 139 -19.24 1.57 7.55
N ASN A 140 -19.32 0.31 7.13
CA ASN A 140 -19.00 -0.09 5.75
C ASN A 140 -19.79 -1.32 5.30
N ARG A 141 -20.52 -1.16 4.20
CA ARG A 141 -21.31 -2.22 3.56
C ARG A 141 -20.45 -3.38 3.03
N ALA A 142 -19.16 -3.15 2.76
CA ALA A 142 -18.24 -4.15 2.23
C ALA A 142 -18.03 -5.32 3.24
N PRO A 143 -18.29 -6.59 2.85
CA PRO A 143 -18.07 -7.73 3.73
C PRO A 143 -16.60 -7.90 4.14
N MET A 144 -16.36 -7.96 5.45
CA MET A 144 -15.03 -8.09 6.04
C MET A 144 -14.68 -9.55 6.39
N ALA A 145 -15.67 -10.41 6.59
CA ALA A 145 -15.46 -11.84 6.80
C ALA A 145 -16.57 -12.71 6.18
N VAL A 146 -16.26 -14.00 6.00
CA VAL A 146 -17.12 -15.04 5.42
C VAL A 146 -17.10 -16.25 6.34
N GLY A 147 -18.27 -16.82 6.60
CA GLY A 147 -18.43 -17.93 7.53
C GLY A 147 -19.69 -18.75 7.28
N THR A 148 -19.99 -19.64 8.21
CA THR A 148 -21.24 -20.44 8.23
C THR A 148 -22.02 -20.19 9.50
N ALA A 149 -23.34 -20.08 9.39
CA ALA A 149 -24.22 -19.90 10.55
C ALA A 149 -24.18 -21.16 11.45
N THR A 150 -23.79 -21.02 12.72
CA THR A 150 -23.75 -22.14 13.68
C THR A 150 -25.11 -22.50 14.25
N MET A 151 -26.07 -21.59 14.11
CA MET A 151 -27.46 -21.66 14.58
C MET A 151 -28.39 -21.07 13.51
N SER A 152 -29.68 -21.33 13.59
CA SER A 152 -30.69 -20.64 12.76
C SER A 152 -31.11 -19.31 13.38
N SER A 153 -31.62 -18.38 12.57
CA SER A 153 -32.06 -17.06 13.08
C SER A 153 -33.15 -17.14 14.14
N ALA A 154 -34.00 -18.18 14.11
CA ALA A 154 -35.00 -18.42 15.14
C ALA A 154 -34.34 -18.82 16.49
N GLU A 155 -33.30 -19.66 16.47
CA GLU A 155 -32.53 -20.04 17.66
C GLU A 155 -31.68 -18.87 18.20
N MET A 156 -31.12 -18.04 17.32
CA MET A 156 -30.39 -16.82 17.72
C MET A 156 -31.29 -15.85 18.49
N ARG A 157 -32.53 -15.66 18.02
CA ARG A 157 -33.56 -14.83 18.69
C ARG A 157 -34.02 -15.46 20.00
N SER A 158 -34.31 -16.77 20.03
CA SER A 158 -34.84 -17.43 21.24
C SER A 158 -33.82 -17.55 22.38
N LEU A 159 -32.51 -17.58 22.07
CA LEU A 159 -31.43 -17.54 23.06
C LEU A 159 -31.01 -16.11 23.46
N GLY A 160 -31.77 -15.09 23.05
CA GLY A 160 -31.49 -13.69 23.40
C GLY A 160 -30.11 -13.23 22.93
N MET A 161 -29.71 -13.63 21.72
CA MET A 161 -28.40 -13.30 21.13
C MET A 161 -27.18 -13.75 21.99
N LYS A 162 -27.28 -14.88 22.70
CA LYS A 162 -26.16 -15.48 23.45
C LYS A 162 -25.55 -16.70 22.75
N GLY A 163 -24.22 -16.79 22.75
CA GLY A 163 -23.46 -17.91 22.18
C GLY A 163 -22.77 -17.60 20.85
N ARG A 164 -22.36 -18.64 20.11
CA ARG A 164 -21.70 -18.52 18.79
C ARG A 164 -22.75 -18.43 17.68
N GLY A 165 -22.66 -17.38 16.85
CA GLY A 165 -23.60 -17.13 15.76
C GLY A 165 -23.09 -17.57 14.39
N VAL A 166 -21.85 -17.21 14.06
CA VAL A 166 -21.22 -17.52 12.76
C VAL A 166 -19.80 -18.04 12.98
N SER A 167 -19.49 -19.22 12.42
CA SER A 167 -18.13 -19.76 12.41
C SER A 167 -17.32 -19.17 11.27
N VAL A 168 -16.17 -18.58 11.57
CA VAL A 168 -15.46 -17.70 10.61
C VAL A 168 -14.41 -18.45 9.81
N LEU A 169 -14.67 -18.59 8.51
CA LEU A 169 -13.81 -19.33 7.58
C LEU A 169 -12.72 -18.42 7.01
N HIS A 170 -13.09 -17.23 6.52
CA HIS A 170 -12.17 -16.32 5.84
C HIS A 170 -12.44 -14.88 6.27
N THR A 171 -11.40 -14.07 6.38
CA THR A 171 -11.48 -12.67 6.85
C THR A 171 -10.47 -11.79 6.14
N TYR A 172 -10.78 -10.50 6.05
CA TYR A 172 -9.83 -9.46 5.69
C TYR A 172 -8.56 -9.55 6.56
N MET A 173 -7.40 -9.30 5.96
CA MET A 173 -6.05 -9.47 6.54
C MET A 173 -5.61 -10.92 6.86
N ASP A 174 -6.39 -11.96 6.53
CA ASP A 174 -5.92 -13.35 6.68
C ASP A 174 -4.95 -13.80 5.59
N SER A 175 -4.45 -15.04 5.69
CA SER A 175 -3.47 -15.57 4.73
C SER A 175 -4.03 -15.78 3.33
N LEU A 176 -5.35 -15.93 3.16
CA LEU A 176 -6.00 -16.08 1.86
C LEU A 176 -6.23 -14.71 1.22
N TRP A 177 -6.58 -13.69 2.01
CA TRP A 177 -6.53 -12.31 1.54
C TRP A 177 -5.09 -11.94 1.12
N ALA A 178 -4.10 -12.24 1.95
CA ALA A 178 -2.68 -11.94 1.69
C ALA A 178 -2.06 -12.70 0.50
N PHE A 179 -2.75 -13.73 -0.02
CA PHE A 179 -2.38 -14.47 -1.23
C PHE A 179 -2.80 -13.76 -2.53
N GLY A 180 -3.82 -12.89 -2.48
CA GLY A 180 -4.25 -12.06 -3.61
C GLY A 180 -3.45 -10.77 -3.77
N ASP A 181 -4.04 -9.78 -4.45
CA ASP A 181 -3.46 -8.46 -4.70
C ASP A 181 -3.26 -7.57 -3.47
N LYS A 182 -3.83 -7.93 -2.31
CA LYS A 182 -3.79 -7.18 -1.05
C LYS A 182 -4.48 -5.81 -1.13
N SER A 183 -5.49 -5.69 -1.99
CA SER A 183 -6.38 -4.53 -2.01
C SER A 183 -7.15 -4.41 -0.68
N GLY A 184 -7.39 -3.16 -0.26
CA GLY A 184 -8.25 -2.85 0.88
C GLY A 184 -9.74 -2.94 0.51
N PRO A 185 -10.64 -3.10 1.49
CA PRO A 185 -12.07 -3.10 1.23
C PRO A 185 -12.51 -1.74 0.65
N PRO A 186 -13.44 -1.73 -0.33
CA PRO A 186 -14.01 -0.48 -0.82
C PRO A 186 -14.80 0.20 0.31
N SER A 187 -14.77 1.53 0.37
CA SER A 187 -15.60 2.33 1.27
C SER A 187 -16.98 2.51 0.66
N ILE A 188 -17.93 1.63 1.03
CA ILE A 188 -19.32 1.71 0.57
C ILE A 188 -20.16 2.19 1.77
N PRO A 189 -20.67 3.44 1.77
CA PRO A 189 -21.50 3.95 2.86
C PRO A 189 -22.79 3.13 2.99
N ASP A 190 -23.19 2.86 4.22
CA ASP A 190 -24.29 1.96 4.55
C ASP A 190 -25.52 2.78 5.00
N VAL A 191 -26.37 3.13 4.04
CA VAL A 191 -27.52 4.04 4.22
C VAL A 191 -28.56 3.48 5.20
N ASP A 192 -28.59 2.16 5.42
CA ASP A 192 -29.54 1.46 6.29
C ASP A 192 -29.27 1.63 7.81
N THR A 193 -28.37 2.55 8.20
CA THR A 193 -27.84 2.66 9.58
C THR A 193 -27.97 4.06 10.21
N GLU A 194 -28.70 4.99 9.57
CA GLU A 194 -29.07 6.27 10.19
C GLU A 194 -30.11 6.06 11.31
N GLY A 195 -29.63 5.89 12.56
CA GLY A 195 -30.50 5.76 13.73
C GLY A 195 -29.93 5.03 14.95
N VAL A 196 -28.71 4.48 14.89
CA VAL A 196 -28.06 3.86 16.05
C VAL A 196 -27.03 4.83 16.62
N GLU A 197 -27.39 5.56 17.68
CA GLU A 197 -26.43 6.33 18.47
C GLU A 197 -25.42 5.37 19.12
N ALA A 198 -24.13 5.71 19.04
CA ALA A 198 -23.05 4.84 19.43
C ALA A 198 -22.63 5.07 20.90
N THR A 199 -23.31 4.40 21.82
CA THR A 199 -22.79 4.16 23.18
C THR A 199 -22.31 2.72 23.30
N TYR A 200 -20.98 2.57 23.40
CA TYR A 200 -20.33 1.35 23.86
C TYR A 200 -19.95 1.60 25.32
N GLU A 201 -20.69 1.00 26.24
CA GLU A 201 -20.27 0.95 27.64
C GLU A 201 -19.27 -0.20 27.78
N GLU A 202 -18.03 0.13 28.15
CA GLU A 202 -17.02 -0.85 28.49
C GLU A 202 -17.28 -1.33 29.93
N GLU A 203 -18.03 -2.42 30.08
CA GLU A 203 -18.09 -3.15 31.34
C GLU A 203 -16.72 -3.80 31.61
N GLU A 204 -15.86 -3.09 32.35
CA GLU A 204 -14.71 -3.69 33.02
C GLU A 204 -15.22 -4.50 34.22
N GLU A 205 -15.12 -5.84 34.15
CA GLU A 205 -15.36 -6.73 35.29
C GLU A 205 -14.21 -6.56 36.32
N GLU A 206 -14.38 -5.68 37.31
CA GLU A 206 -13.60 -5.70 38.56
C GLU A 206 -14.36 -6.43 39.69
N GLU A 207 -13.64 -7.23 40.46
CA GLU A 207 -14.16 -7.97 41.63
C GLU A 207 -14.10 -7.07 42.89
N ASP A 208 -15.23 -6.87 43.61
CA ASP A 208 -15.38 -7.10 45.07
C ASP A 208 -16.60 -6.40 45.75
N ASP A 209 -17.15 -7.12 46.74
CA ASP A 209 -17.95 -6.76 47.94
C ASP A 209 -18.81 -5.46 48.07
N ASP A 210 -20.13 -5.72 48.15
CA ASP A 210 -21.07 -5.43 49.27
C ASP A 210 -21.73 -4.05 49.56
N GLU A 211 -22.93 -4.17 50.16
CA GLU A 211 -23.86 -3.22 50.80
C GLU A 211 -24.64 -2.10 50.04
N ALA A 212 -25.96 -2.13 50.30
CA ALA A 212 -27.05 -1.38 49.69
C ALA A 212 -27.36 0.01 50.30
N THR A 213 -28.10 0.88 49.59
CA THR A 213 -29.39 1.46 50.05
C THR A 213 -30.21 2.20 48.95
N GLU A 214 -31.45 2.60 49.28
CA GLU A 214 -32.58 2.92 48.39
C GLU A 214 -32.73 4.40 47.93
N GLY A 215 -33.48 4.64 46.83
CA GLY A 215 -34.75 5.41 46.92
C GLY A 215 -34.95 6.73 46.13
N GLY A 216 -36.09 6.85 45.40
CA GLY A 216 -36.75 8.08 44.91
C GLY A 216 -36.57 8.41 43.40
N GLU A 217 -37.56 8.30 42.49
CA GLU A 217 -38.83 9.06 42.32
C GLU A 217 -38.60 10.52 41.83
N GLU A 218 -39.28 11.12 40.83
CA GLU A 218 -40.43 10.76 39.97
C GLU A 218 -40.49 11.64 38.65
N GLU A 219 -41.42 11.32 37.73
CA GLU A 219 -41.83 12.02 36.47
C GLU A 219 -42.62 13.37 36.72
N PRO A 220 -43.33 14.07 35.77
CA PRO A 220 -43.55 13.91 34.30
C PRO A 220 -43.49 15.19 33.40
N CYS A 221 -43.67 15.00 32.07
CA CYS A 221 -43.94 16.04 31.03
C CYS A 221 -45.37 16.65 31.09
N PRO A 222 -45.67 17.78 30.36
CA PRO A 222 -46.60 17.64 29.19
C PRO A 222 -46.62 18.72 28.04
N ASN A 223 -46.99 18.25 26.84
CA ASN A 223 -47.94 18.83 25.82
C ASN A 223 -47.69 20.08 24.89
N ARG A 224 -47.75 19.77 23.57
CA ARG A 224 -48.62 20.29 22.46
C ARG A 224 -48.41 21.64 21.69
N VAL A 225 -48.30 21.45 20.36
CA VAL A 225 -48.63 22.26 19.13
C VAL A 225 -50.09 22.82 19.06
N PRO A 226 -50.57 23.66 18.09
CA PRO A 226 -50.19 23.80 16.64
C PRO A 226 -50.27 25.20 15.94
N ASP A 227 -49.96 25.32 14.63
CA ASP A 227 -50.92 25.69 13.52
C ASP A 227 -50.30 25.85 12.08
N ALA A 228 -51.16 25.88 11.03
CA ALA A 228 -50.87 25.71 9.58
C ALA A 228 -51.06 27.03 8.72
N PRO A 229 -51.37 27.13 7.38
CA PRO A 229 -51.80 26.15 6.33
C PRO A 229 -51.25 26.29 4.85
N CYS A 230 -51.72 25.41 3.93
CA CYS A 230 -51.44 25.30 2.45
C CYS A 230 -52.51 26.03 1.56
N PRO A 231 -52.61 25.96 0.17
CA PRO A 231 -52.52 24.82 -0.82
C PRO A 231 -51.77 25.17 -2.16
N GLY A 232 -51.82 24.47 -3.33
CA GLY A 232 -52.19 23.09 -3.73
C GLY A 232 -52.75 22.86 -5.18
N ILE A 233 -52.34 21.76 -5.87
CA ILE A 233 -53.02 20.93 -6.93
C ILE A 233 -53.00 21.33 -8.45
N GLN A 234 -52.49 20.42 -9.34
CA GLN A 234 -53.05 19.90 -10.64
C GLN A 234 -51.98 19.10 -11.47
N GLU A 235 -52.31 18.44 -12.60
CA GLU A 235 -52.66 17.00 -12.71
C GLU A 235 -52.15 16.35 -14.05
N LEU A 236 -52.06 15.01 -14.09
CA LEU A 236 -51.60 14.00 -15.10
C LEU A 236 -51.69 14.23 -16.65
N SER A 237 -50.73 13.65 -17.41
CA SER A 237 -50.97 12.90 -18.69
C SER A 237 -49.74 12.08 -19.17
N LEU A 238 -49.90 11.16 -20.15
CA LEU A 238 -48.98 10.07 -20.55
C LEU A 238 -48.70 9.98 -22.08
N ALA A 239 -47.68 9.19 -22.46
CA ALA A 239 -47.27 8.72 -23.81
C ALA A 239 -46.49 9.73 -24.71
N ASP A 240 -45.52 9.34 -25.56
CA ASP A 240 -45.14 7.99 -26.06
C ASP A 240 -43.61 7.81 -26.30
N ARG A 241 -43.22 6.60 -26.75
CA ARG A 241 -41.86 6.02 -27.01
C ARG A 241 -41.03 6.79 -28.09
N GLU A 242 -39.73 6.55 -28.36
CA GLU A 242 -38.80 5.41 -28.12
C GLU A 242 -37.29 5.81 -28.26
N GLU A 243 -36.37 4.95 -27.81
CA GLU A 243 -34.90 4.84 -28.11
C GLU A 243 -33.87 5.95 -27.72
N GLY A 244 -32.80 5.52 -27.01
CA GLY A 244 -31.41 5.87 -27.43
C GLY A 244 -30.51 6.73 -26.52
N GLU A 245 -29.60 6.08 -25.78
CA GLU A 245 -28.28 6.59 -25.32
C GLU A 245 -28.17 7.95 -24.57
N HIS A 246 -28.13 7.90 -23.23
CA HIS A 246 -27.53 8.96 -22.40
C HIS A 246 -26.07 8.64 -22.02
N GLY A 247 -25.13 9.20 -22.79
CA GLY A 247 -23.76 9.43 -22.33
C GLY A 247 -23.71 10.68 -21.43
N LYS A 248 -22.90 10.65 -20.37
CA LYS A 248 -22.82 11.73 -19.38
C LYS A 248 -22.27 13.03 -19.96
N GLU A 249 -22.88 14.14 -19.56
CA GLU A 249 -22.41 15.51 -19.79
C GLU A 249 -21.13 15.80 -19.00
N GLU A 250 -20.10 16.33 -19.66
CA GLU A 250 -19.01 17.08 -19.01
C GLU A 250 -18.69 18.34 -19.83
N GLY A 251 -19.05 19.51 -19.27
CA GLY A 251 -18.46 20.83 -19.52
C GLY A 251 -18.15 21.24 -20.97
N GLU A 252 -19.15 21.74 -21.69
CA GLU A 252 -18.91 22.57 -22.88
C GLU A 252 -18.43 23.99 -22.48
N ASP A 253 -17.22 24.35 -22.92
CA ASP A 253 -16.81 25.75 -23.11
C ASP A 253 -17.10 26.11 -24.60
N PRO A 254 -17.37 27.38 -24.95
CA PRO A 254 -18.33 27.75 -25.98
C PRO A 254 -17.97 27.37 -27.42
N GLU A 255 -19.02 27.16 -28.23
CA GLU A 255 -18.99 26.78 -29.66
C GLU A 255 -17.88 27.47 -30.47
N ASP A 256 -16.78 26.75 -30.72
CA ASP A 256 -15.68 27.25 -31.53
C ASP A 256 -15.98 27.01 -33.02
N LEU A 257 -16.69 27.97 -33.64
CA LEU A 257 -17.14 28.00 -35.05
C LEU A 257 -16.02 27.90 -36.13
N ARG A 258 -14.79 27.58 -35.73
CA ARG A 258 -13.62 27.39 -36.60
C ARG A 258 -13.66 26.03 -37.30
N SER A 259 -13.20 26.00 -38.55
CA SER A 259 -13.14 24.76 -39.33
C SER A 259 -12.17 23.75 -38.70
N PRO A 260 -12.34 22.43 -38.93
CA PRO A 260 -11.44 21.41 -38.37
C PRO A 260 -9.96 21.59 -38.72
N GLN A 261 -9.64 22.30 -39.81
CA GLN A 261 -8.25 22.61 -40.19
C GLN A 261 -7.68 23.76 -39.34
N GLU A 262 -8.46 24.81 -39.09
CA GLU A 262 -8.06 25.95 -38.26
C GLU A 262 -7.90 25.54 -36.79
N GLN A 263 -8.73 24.63 -36.29
CA GLN A 263 -8.56 24.05 -34.95
C GLN A 263 -7.24 23.27 -34.83
N MET A 264 -6.85 22.50 -35.85
CA MET A 264 -5.56 21.79 -35.88
C MET A 264 -4.37 22.74 -36.04
N ASP A 265 -4.51 23.81 -36.82
CA ASP A 265 -3.48 24.84 -36.97
C ASP A 265 -3.25 25.61 -35.66
N ALA A 266 -4.33 25.95 -34.94
CA ALA A 266 -4.26 26.59 -33.64
C ALA A 266 -3.58 25.70 -32.59
N LEU A 267 -3.93 24.41 -32.53
CA LEU A 267 -3.26 23.42 -31.67
C LEU A 267 -1.78 23.25 -32.03
N LEU A 268 -1.44 23.23 -33.33
CA LEU A 268 -0.07 23.14 -33.80
C LEU A 268 0.77 24.36 -33.39
N LEU A 269 0.21 25.57 -33.51
CA LEU A 269 0.84 26.81 -33.06
C LEU A 269 1.00 26.84 -31.53
N GLN A 270 -0.03 26.44 -30.78
CA GLN A 270 0.01 26.37 -29.32
C GLN A 270 1.10 25.40 -28.82
N CYS A 271 1.16 24.18 -29.38
CA CYS A 271 2.19 23.20 -29.02
C CYS A 271 3.59 23.65 -29.43
N PHE A 272 3.73 24.37 -30.55
CA PHE A 272 4.99 24.95 -31.01
C PHE A 272 5.51 26.03 -30.05
N LEU A 273 4.65 27.00 -29.67
CA LEU A 273 4.99 28.06 -28.73
C LEU A 273 5.29 27.51 -27.31
N GLN A 274 4.52 26.53 -26.84
CA GLN A 274 4.77 25.84 -25.57
C GLN A 274 6.13 25.11 -25.59
N ALA A 275 6.42 24.36 -26.66
CA ALA A 275 7.69 23.62 -26.80
C ALA A 275 8.91 24.56 -26.81
N LEU A 276 8.84 25.67 -27.55
CA LEU A 276 9.88 26.70 -27.55
C LEU A 276 10.07 27.32 -26.17
N LYS A 277 8.99 27.71 -25.49
CA LYS A 277 9.03 28.44 -24.21
C LYS A 277 9.44 27.57 -23.01
N SER A 278 9.08 26.28 -23.02
CA SER A 278 9.29 25.36 -21.90
C SER A 278 10.54 24.49 -22.03
N LYS A 279 10.86 24.00 -23.24
CA LYS A 279 11.80 22.87 -23.41
C LYS A 279 13.02 23.12 -24.30
N VAL A 280 13.19 24.31 -24.92
CA VAL A 280 14.35 24.61 -25.77
C VAL A 280 15.32 25.56 -25.06
N LYS A 281 16.58 25.17 -24.92
CA LYS A 281 17.65 26.04 -24.39
C LYS A 281 18.48 26.64 -25.53
N LYS A 282 18.96 27.88 -25.35
CA LYS A 282 19.82 28.55 -26.36
C LYS A 282 21.11 27.78 -26.70
N SER A 283 21.57 26.91 -25.81
CA SER A 283 22.74 26.05 -25.97
C SER A 283 22.51 24.81 -26.86
N GLU A 284 21.26 24.51 -27.23
CA GLU A 284 20.88 23.30 -27.98
C GLU A 284 20.68 23.57 -29.47
N LEU A 285 20.78 24.84 -29.91
CA LEU A 285 20.70 25.23 -31.31
C LEU A 285 22.05 25.03 -32.02
N PRO A 286 22.08 24.57 -33.29
CA PRO A 286 20.94 24.33 -34.18
C PRO A 286 20.24 22.99 -33.94
N LEU A 287 18.90 22.99 -33.87
CA LEU A 287 18.08 21.80 -33.65
C LEU A 287 17.56 21.21 -34.96
N LEU A 288 17.58 19.88 -35.05
CA LEU A 288 16.98 19.15 -36.16
C LEU A 288 15.44 19.19 -36.07
N THR A 289 14.78 19.64 -37.13
CA THR A 289 13.32 19.82 -37.21
C THR A 289 12.51 18.57 -36.84
N SER A 290 12.94 17.38 -37.29
CA SER A 290 12.24 16.11 -36.97
C SER A 290 12.40 15.72 -35.50
N SER A 291 13.56 15.94 -34.89
CA SER A 291 13.80 15.74 -33.46
C SER A 291 13.00 16.74 -32.62
N PHE A 292 12.94 18.01 -33.03
CA PHE A 292 12.17 19.04 -32.34
C PHE A 292 10.67 18.70 -32.27
N LEU A 293 10.08 18.28 -33.40
CA LEU A 293 8.70 17.79 -33.43
C LEU A 293 8.52 16.59 -32.48
N ARG A 294 9.35 15.56 -32.63
CA ARG A 294 9.17 14.26 -31.95
C ARG A 294 9.35 14.35 -30.43
N ILE A 295 10.34 15.12 -29.99
CA ILE A 295 10.76 15.17 -28.57
C ILE A 295 10.06 16.30 -27.83
N HIS A 296 9.93 17.49 -28.44
CA HIS A 296 9.43 18.67 -27.74
C HIS A 296 7.94 18.91 -28.03
N MET A 297 7.52 18.98 -29.30
CA MET A 297 6.12 19.33 -29.63
C MET A 297 5.09 18.28 -29.22
N PHE A 298 5.29 16.99 -29.52
CA PHE A 298 4.36 15.93 -29.08
C PHE A 298 4.26 15.85 -27.54
N SER A 299 5.35 16.13 -26.82
CA SER A 299 5.39 16.13 -25.35
C SER A 299 4.67 17.32 -24.69
N CYS A 300 4.15 18.25 -25.50
CA CYS A 300 3.44 19.46 -25.07
C CYS A 300 2.00 19.49 -25.59
N CYS A 301 1.50 18.37 -26.13
CA CYS A 301 0.10 18.22 -26.54
C CYS A 301 -0.78 17.88 -25.31
N PRO A 302 -1.96 18.50 -25.15
CA PRO A 302 -2.85 18.21 -24.03
C PRO A 302 -3.41 16.79 -24.11
N SER A 303 -3.66 16.19 -22.94
CA SER A 303 -4.24 14.85 -22.81
C SER A 303 -5.53 14.70 -23.61
N GLY A 304 -5.58 13.70 -24.49
CA GLY A 304 -6.73 13.41 -25.35
C GLY A 304 -6.68 13.97 -26.78
N LYS A 305 -5.70 14.82 -27.15
CA LYS A 305 -5.59 15.37 -28.53
C LYS A 305 -4.29 14.93 -29.23
N GLN A 306 -4.40 14.32 -30.42
CA GLN A 306 -3.27 13.87 -31.24
C GLN A 306 -2.87 14.89 -32.32
N LEU A 307 -1.58 15.24 -32.38
CA LEU A 307 -1.05 16.25 -33.30
C LEU A 307 -0.75 15.69 -34.70
N ASP A 308 -1.64 15.91 -35.66
CA ASP A 308 -1.52 15.44 -37.05
C ASP A 308 -1.20 16.57 -38.06
N ILE A 309 0.07 16.74 -38.42
CA ILE A 309 0.52 17.72 -39.46
C ILE A 309 -0.09 17.46 -40.85
N LYS A 310 -0.67 16.28 -41.10
CA LYS A 310 -1.40 16.00 -42.35
C LYS A 310 -2.81 16.59 -42.37
N LYS A 311 -3.40 16.88 -41.20
CA LYS A 311 -4.74 17.48 -41.04
C LYS A 311 -4.68 19.02 -40.93
N SER A 312 -3.49 19.59 -40.70
CA SER A 312 -3.23 21.03 -40.71
C SER A 312 -3.23 21.60 -42.14
N SER A 313 -3.48 22.91 -42.30
CA SER A 313 -3.53 23.57 -43.62
C SER A 313 -2.19 23.47 -44.37
N TYR A 314 -1.09 23.44 -43.61
CA TYR A 314 0.28 23.37 -44.11
C TYR A 314 0.63 22.05 -44.80
N LYS A 315 0.02 20.93 -44.38
CA LYS A 315 0.21 19.54 -44.88
C LYS A 315 1.66 18.97 -44.85
N LYS A 316 2.67 19.81 -44.63
CA LYS A 316 4.10 19.50 -44.52
C LYS A 316 4.74 20.42 -43.48
N LEU A 317 5.60 19.86 -42.62
CA LEU A 317 6.30 20.60 -41.57
C LEU A 317 7.19 21.73 -42.11
N SER A 318 7.83 21.54 -43.27
CA SER A 318 8.61 22.58 -43.96
C SER A 318 7.78 23.81 -44.31
N LYS A 319 6.55 23.63 -44.80
CA LYS A 319 5.65 24.75 -45.11
C LYS A 319 5.21 25.50 -43.84
N PHE A 320 4.95 24.77 -42.76
CA PHE A 320 4.64 25.36 -41.46
C PHE A 320 5.81 26.21 -40.94
N LEU A 321 7.03 25.69 -40.93
CA LEU A 321 8.19 26.43 -40.44
C LEU A 321 8.58 27.62 -41.33
N GLN A 322 8.43 27.50 -42.66
CA GLN A 322 8.59 28.62 -43.58
C GLN A 322 7.52 29.71 -43.32
N CYS A 323 6.29 29.32 -42.99
CA CYS A 323 5.24 30.26 -42.54
C CYS A 323 5.62 30.97 -41.22
N MET A 324 6.05 30.21 -40.20
CA MET A 324 6.48 30.76 -38.91
C MET A 324 7.71 31.69 -39.02
N GLN A 325 8.58 31.45 -40.02
CA GLN A 325 9.70 32.34 -40.34
C GLN A 325 9.27 33.61 -41.08
N GLN A 326 8.34 33.51 -42.05
CA GLN A 326 7.95 34.62 -42.92
C GLN A 326 6.86 35.52 -42.34
N GLN A 327 5.83 34.94 -41.72
CA GLN A 327 4.67 35.68 -41.21
C GLN A 327 4.87 36.12 -39.75
N HIS A 328 5.37 35.22 -38.90
CA HIS A 328 5.50 35.48 -37.47
C HIS A 328 6.91 35.90 -37.04
N SER A 329 7.94 35.71 -37.88
CA SER A 329 9.36 35.99 -37.58
C SER A 329 9.90 35.32 -36.29
N LEU A 330 9.32 34.18 -35.90
CA LEU A 330 9.63 33.49 -34.63
C LEU A 330 10.93 32.68 -34.67
N VAL A 331 11.22 32.08 -35.83
CA VAL A 331 12.32 31.12 -36.01
C VAL A 331 13.04 31.34 -37.34
N ARG A 332 14.34 31.04 -37.36
CA ARG A 332 15.16 31.03 -38.56
C ARG A 332 15.60 29.61 -38.90
N VAL A 333 15.14 29.12 -40.04
CA VAL A 333 15.45 27.79 -40.56
C VAL A 333 16.56 27.88 -41.60
N LYS A 334 17.49 26.92 -41.59
CA LYS A 334 18.46 26.69 -42.68
C LYS A 334 18.54 25.21 -42.99
N GLU A 335 18.79 24.89 -44.25
CA GLU A 335 19.16 23.54 -44.68
C GLU A 335 20.66 23.33 -44.39
N LEU A 336 20.97 22.52 -43.37
CA LEU A 336 22.36 22.24 -42.97
C LEU A 336 22.96 21.02 -43.69
N SER A 337 22.11 20.13 -44.18
CA SER A 337 22.47 19.01 -45.06
C SER A 337 21.36 18.77 -46.08
N LYS A 338 21.72 18.23 -47.26
CA LYS A 338 20.78 18.09 -48.40
C LYS A 338 19.50 17.36 -47.99
N GLY A 339 18.36 18.04 -48.10
CA GLY A 339 17.03 17.55 -47.76
C GLY A 339 16.62 17.71 -46.29
N VAL A 340 17.41 18.38 -45.44
CA VAL A 340 17.18 18.43 -43.98
C VAL A 340 17.22 19.86 -43.44
N GLU A 341 16.03 20.41 -43.17
CA GLU A 341 15.83 21.70 -42.51
C GLU A 341 16.13 21.64 -41.00
N SER A 342 16.83 22.65 -40.48
CA SER A 342 17.18 22.79 -39.06
C SER A 342 16.88 24.21 -38.56
N ILE A 343 16.37 24.31 -37.32
CA ILE A 343 16.09 25.58 -36.65
C ILE A 343 17.40 26.07 -36.03
N VAL A 344 17.92 27.20 -36.52
CA VAL A 344 19.24 27.73 -36.14
C VAL A 344 19.14 28.82 -35.09
N GLU A 345 18.15 29.71 -35.22
CA GLU A 345 17.92 30.84 -34.30
C GLU A 345 16.42 30.96 -33.99
N VAL A 346 16.08 31.39 -32.77
CA VAL A 346 14.72 31.63 -32.29
C VAL A 346 14.68 33.04 -31.70
N ASP A 347 13.73 33.89 -32.09
CA ASP A 347 13.61 35.24 -31.52
C ASP A 347 12.73 35.26 -30.26
N TRP A 348 13.41 35.13 -29.12
CA TRP A 348 12.84 35.20 -27.79
C TRP A 348 12.24 36.57 -27.40
N LYS A 349 12.45 37.63 -28.20
CA LYS A 349 11.89 38.97 -27.94
C LYS A 349 10.53 39.21 -28.59
N ASN A 350 10.09 38.31 -29.46
CA ASN A 350 8.87 38.45 -30.26
C ASN A 350 7.60 38.63 -29.38
N PRO A 351 6.67 39.55 -29.73
CA PRO A 351 5.44 39.78 -28.98
C PRO A 351 4.59 38.53 -28.72
N GLU A 352 4.49 37.60 -29.66
CA GLU A 352 3.62 36.42 -29.54
C GLU A 352 4.12 35.41 -28.48
N LEU A 353 5.44 35.22 -28.38
CA LEU A 353 6.06 34.41 -27.32
C LEU A 353 5.92 35.06 -25.92
N ARG A 354 5.79 36.39 -25.87
CA ARG A 354 5.57 37.15 -24.63
C ARG A 354 4.11 37.16 -24.18
N SER A 355 3.16 37.31 -25.10
CA SER A 355 1.73 37.30 -24.78
C SER A 355 1.20 35.91 -24.45
N PHE A 356 1.78 34.85 -25.02
CA PHE A 356 1.38 33.47 -24.77
C PHE A 356 1.57 33.06 -23.29
N ARG A 357 0.46 32.85 -22.58
CA ARG A 357 0.46 32.27 -21.22
C ARG A 357 0.33 30.76 -21.33
N THR A 358 1.31 30.05 -20.78
CA THR A 358 1.30 28.58 -20.68
C THR A 358 0.14 28.16 -19.74
N PRO A 359 -0.73 27.22 -20.13
CA PRO A 359 -1.59 26.55 -19.17
C PRO A 359 -0.75 25.99 -18.01
N LYS A 360 -1.22 26.16 -16.77
CA LYS A 360 -0.52 25.62 -15.60
C LYS A 360 -0.85 24.14 -15.49
N ASP A 361 0.07 23.27 -15.88
CA ASP A 361 0.08 21.91 -15.35
C ASP A 361 0.50 21.95 -13.87
N PRO A 362 -0.26 21.34 -12.95
CA PRO A 362 0.19 21.14 -11.58
C PRO A 362 1.22 19.99 -11.54
N GLY A 363 2.45 20.30 -11.14
CA GLY A 363 3.44 19.31 -10.74
C GLY A 363 4.18 18.59 -11.87
N ILE A 364 5.16 19.26 -12.50
CA ILE A 364 6.27 18.57 -13.15
C ILE A 364 7.36 18.35 -12.11
N GLU A 365 7.32 17.19 -11.44
CA GLU A 365 8.55 16.56 -10.95
C GLU A 365 9.35 16.02 -12.15
N GLU A 366 10.67 15.91 -12.01
CA GLU A 366 11.57 15.54 -13.12
C GLU A 366 11.45 14.05 -13.51
N ALA A 367 10.43 13.73 -14.32
CA ALA A 367 10.28 12.42 -14.96
C ALA A 367 11.37 12.22 -16.02
N SER A 368 12.51 11.66 -15.59
CA SER A 368 13.54 11.15 -16.48
C SER A 368 12.98 10.07 -17.44
N VAL A 369 13.48 10.06 -18.69
CA VAL A 369 12.92 9.25 -19.78
C VAL A 369 13.10 7.75 -19.54
N GLU A 370 12.06 7.09 -19.03
CA GLU A 370 12.00 5.62 -19.03
C GLU A 370 11.51 5.08 -20.38
N VAL A 371 12.43 4.45 -21.12
CA VAL A 371 12.10 3.71 -22.33
C VAL A 371 11.57 2.32 -21.95
N GLY A 372 10.23 2.21 -21.92
CA GLY A 372 9.47 0.97 -22.13
C GLY A 372 9.81 -0.23 -21.23
N ARG A 373 9.06 -0.38 -20.12
CA ARG A 373 8.89 -1.66 -19.43
C ARG A 373 7.43 -1.95 -19.11
N ALA A 374 7.13 -3.24 -18.99
CA ALA A 374 5.78 -3.78 -18.88
C ALA A 374 5.07 -3.35 -17.59
N GLU A 375 3.74 -3.34 -17.66
CA GLU A 375 2.83 -3.03 -16.56
C GLU A 375 3.07 -3.96 -15.35
N GLY A 376 3.09 -3.41 -14.13
CA GLY A 376 2.83 -4.18 -12.90
C GLY A 376 3.78 -4.06 -11.72
N GLU A 377 4.96 -3.42 -11.81
CA GLU A 377 5.85 -3.20 -10.65
C GLU A 377 5.76 -1.74 -10.15
N LYS A 378 5.22 -1.54 -8.94
CA LYS A 378 5.36 -0.25 -8.23
C LYS A 378 6.86 0.00 -7.97
N PRO A 379 7.39 1.22 -8.20
CA PRO A 379 8.79 1.53 -7.90
C PRO A 379 9.06 1.31 -6.40
N TYR A 380 10.19 0.67 -6.10
CA TYR A 380 10.63 0.51 -4.72
C TYR A 380 11.20 1.85 -4.21
N HIS A 381 10.68 2.30 -3.08
CA HIS A 381 11.24 3.43 -2.34
C HIS A 381 11.93 2.91 -1.07
N PRO A 382 13.17 3.34 -0.78
CA PRO A 382 13.90 2.87 0.40
C PRO A 382 13.21 3.33 1.69
N PRO A 383 13.18 2.49 2.74
CA PRO A 383 12.62 2.88 4.03
C PRO A 383 13.51 3.91 4.74
N GLU A 384 12.88 4.80 5.50
CA GLU A 384 13.60 5.55 6.53
C GLU A 384 13.91 4.60 7.70
N ILE A 385 15.20 4.55 8.09
CA ILE A 385 15.72 3.61 9.09
C ILE A 385 16.22 4.39 10.30
N THR A 386 15.47 4.32 11.39
CA THR A 386 15.75 5.06 12.63
C THR A 386 16.14 4.10 13.75
N THR A 387 17.23 4.39 14.46
CA THR A 387 17.69 3.58 15.60
C THR A 387 16.94 4.00 16.86
N LEU A 388 16.32 3.02 17.51
CA LEU A 388 15.54 3.19 18.73
C LEU A 388 16.12 2.37 19.88
N TYR A 389 15.69 2.69 21.10
CA TYR A 389 16.14 2.02 22.31
C TYR A 389 14.92 1.68 23.17
N SER A 390 14.76 0.40 23.52
CA SER A 390 13.73 -0.03 24.46
C SER A 390 14.27 -0.15 25.89
N VAL A 391 13.47 0.30 26.86
CA VAL A 391 13.81 0.26 28.29
C VAL A 391 14.04 -1.19 28.73
N SER A 392 15.25 -1.50 29.19
CA SER A 392 15.60 -2.81 29.75
C SER A 392 15.20 -2.88 31.22
N SER A 393 14.95 -4.09 31.75
CA SER A 393 14.48 -4.25 33.14
C SER A 393 15.48 -3.78 34.20
N ARG A 394 16.78 -3.71 33.88
CA ARG A 394 17.77 -3.14 34.79
C ARG A 394 17.62 -1.62 34.93
N LEU A 395 17.24 -0.93 33.84
CA LEU A 395 17.13 0.52 33.80
C LEU A 395 15.75 1.03 34.23
N GLU A 396 14.77 0.14 34.44
CA GLU A 396 13.39 0.50 34.80
C GLU A 396 13.26 1.52 35.95
N PRO A 397 14.05 1.47 37.05
CA PRO A 397 14.01 2.49 38.11
C PRO A 397 14.39 3.90 37.63
N LEU A 398 15.30 4.01 36.65
CA LEU A 398 15.77 5.27 36.08
C LEU A 398 14.72 5.93 35.15
N PHE A 399 13.70 5.16 34.72
CA PHE A 399 12.63 5.59 33.82
C PHE A 399 11.25 5.66 34.52
N GLN A 400 11.18 5.33 35.82
CA GLN A 400 9.95 5.29 36.61
C GLN A 400 9.27 6.65 36.72
N ASP A 401 10.04 7.71 37.02
CA ASP A 401 9.60 9.11 37.03
C ASP A 401 8.91 9.54 35.73
N ALA A 402 9.47 9.10 34.59
CA ALA A 402 8.95 9.41 33.25
C ALA A 402 7.75 8.53 32.85
N LYS A 403 7.23 7.71 33.77
CA LYS A 403 6.15 6.72 33.57
C LYS A 403 6.42 5.75 32.41
N LYS A 404 7.68 5.43 32.10
CA LYS A 404 8.05 4.50 31.01
C LYS A 404 8.36 3.12 31.60
N ARG A 405 7.52 2.13 31.29
CA ARG A 405 7.68 0.73 31.72
C ARG A 405 8.70 -0.02 30.85
N LYS A 406 9.23 -1.15 31.33
CA LYS A 406 10.04 -2.10 30.55
C LYS A 406 9.45 -2.38 29.16
N GLY A 407 10.31 -2.34 28.13
CA GLY A 407 9.93 -2.57 26.74
C GLY A 407 9.35 -1.36 26.01
N THR A 408 9.07 -0.23 26.70
CA THR A 408 8.74 1.04 26.05
C THR A 408 9.88 1.46 25.13
N VAL A 409 9.56 1.84 23.90
CA VAL A 409 10.55 2.22 22.87
C VAL A 409 10.71 3.74 22.82
N LEU A 410 11.96 4.21 22.82
CA LEU A 410 12.33 5.63 22.91
C LEU A 410 13.39 6.00 21.87
N GLN A 411 13.40 7.27 21.47
CA GLN A 411 14.44 7.91 20.66
C GLN A 411 15.67 8.28 21.52
N PRO A 412 16.89 8.37 20.94
CA PRO A 412 18.08 8.78 21.69
C PRO A 412 17.96 10.17 22.34
N ALA A 413 17.22 11.09 21.71
CA ALA A 413 16.95 12.42 22.24
C ALA A 413 16.02 12.38 23.47
N GLU A 414 14.98 11.56 23.45
CA GLU A 414 14.06 11.36 24.57
C GLU A 414 14.78 10.74 25.77
N VAL A 415 15.62 9.72 25.53
CA VAL A 415 16.46 9.12 26.58
C VAL A 415 17.35 10.18 27.22
N ARG A 416 18.06 10.99 26.43
CA ARG A 416 18.89 12.09 26.96
C ARG A 416 18.08 13.09 27.79
N ALA A 417 16.88 13.46 27.34
CA ALA A 417 16.00 14.38 28.07
C ALA A 417 15.57 13.78 29.43
N ILE A 418 15.13 12.51 29.45
CA ILE A 418 14.71 11.82 30.68
C ILE A 418 15.87 11.69 31.67
N ILE A 419 17.07 11.28 31.21
CA ILE A 419 18.24 11.18 32.08
C ILE A 419 18.67 12.56 32.61
N THR A 420 18.56 13.61 31.79
CA THR A 420 18.87 14.99 32.23
C THR A 420 17.88 15.49 33.28
N ASP A 421 16.60 15.19 33.13
CA ASP A 421 15.56 15.51 34.11
C ASP A 421 15.77 14.75 35.44
N TYR A 422 16.06 13.46 35.36
CA TYR A 422 16.39 12.63 36.53
C TYR A 422 17.59 13.16 37.31
N VAL A 423 18.71 13.46 36.63
CA VAL A 423 19.93 13.98 37.26
C VAL A 423 19.70 15.34 37.92
N LYS A 424 18.89 16.21 37.29
CA LYS A 424 18.52 17.52 37.86
C LYS A 424 17.59 17.40 39.07
N ARG A 425 16.56 16.53 39.00
CA ARG A 425 15.59 16.33 40.09
C ARG A 425 16.24 15.76 41.35
N ASN A 426 17.26 14.91 41.19
CA ASN A 426 18.01 14.31 42.30
C ASN A 426 19.26 15.11 42.68
N GLU A 427 19.45 16.33 42.15
CA GLU A 427 20.56 17.25 42.44
C GLU A 427 21.97 16.62 42.25
N LEU A 428 22.10 15.66 41.32
CA LEU A 428 23.31 14.85 41.13
C LEU A 428 24.40 15.52 40.28
N VAL A 429 24.34 16.84 40.06
CA VAL A 429 25.36 17.57 39.28
C VAL A 429 26.45 18.05 40.23
N ASP A 430 27.72 17.75 39.93
CA ASP A 430 28.85 18.18 40.76
C ASP A 430 28.93 19.72 40.82
N GLU A 431 28.88 20.25 42.05
CA GLU A 431 28.94 21.69 42.35
C GLU A 431 30.25 22.33 41.84
N ASN A 432 31.36 21.59 41.92
CA ASN A 432 32.68 22.05 41.50
C ASN A 432 32.85 21.98 39.98
N ASN A 433 32.24 20.99 39.32
CA ASN A 433 32.36 20.78 37.89
C ASN A 433 31.08 20.24 37.26
N LYS A 434 30.26 21.15 36.73
CA LYS A 434 28.97 20.87 36.07
C LYS A 434 29.01 19.89 34.88
N ASN A 435 30.20 19.52 34.40
CA ASN A 435 30.38 18.48 33.38
C ASN A 435 30.34 17.03 33.96
N TYR A 436 30.36 16.90 35.29
CA TYR A 436 30.32 15.63 36.01
C TYR A 436 28.97 15.45 36.74
N VAL A 437 28.57 14.19 36.83
CA VAL A 437 27.37 13.70 37.51
C VAL A 437 27.81 12.71 38.58
N ILE A 438 27.42 12.98 39.82
CA ILE A 438 27.67 12.13 40.98
C ILE A 438 26.77 10.90 40.90
N ILE A 439 27.34 9.72 41.13
CA ILE A 439 26.60 8.46 40.99
C ILE A 439 25.84 8.15 42.28
N ASN A 440 24.51 8.20 42.22
CA ASN A 440 23.66 7.67 43.29
C ASN A 440 23.52 6.13 43.18
N PRO A 441 22.98 5.43 44.21
CA PRO A 441 22.84 3.96 44.19
C PRO A 441 22.07 3.42 42.97
N ILE A 442 21.04 4.15 42.51
CA ILE A 442 20.23 3.76 41.34
C ILE A 442 21.08 3.80 40.06
N LEU A 443 21.84 4.87 39.83
CA LEU A 443 22.76 4.98 38.69
C LEU A 443 23.89 3.94 38.77
N CYS A 444 24.37 3.62 39.98
CA CYS A 444 25.37 2.59 40.22
C CYS A 444 24.88 1.22 39.72
N ASP A 445 23.75 0.73 40.24
CA ASP A 445 23.18 -0.58 39.85
C ASP A 445 22.74 -0.63 38.37
N CYS A 446 22.27 0.50 37.85
CA CYS A 446 21.85 0.63 36.46
C CYS A 446 23.02 0.57 35.45
N LEU A 447 24.09 1.31 35.70
CA LEU A 447 25.08 1.69 34.68
C LEU A 447 26.50 1.16 34.90
N LEU A 448 26.90 0.89 36.14
CA LEU A 448 28.23 0.39 36.46
C LEU A 448 28.31 -1.14 36.37
N GLU A 449 29.53 -1.66 36.16
CA GLU A 449 29.84 -3.07 36.39
C GLU A 449 30.31 -3.30 37.82
N LYS A 450 30.21 -4.53 38.32
CA LYS A 450 30.56 -4.90 39.72
C LYS A 450 31.99 -4.52 40.13
N SER A 451 32.91 -4.40 39.17
CA SER A 451 34.30 -3.97 39.37
C SER A 451 34.47 -2.44 39.52
N GLU A 452 33.48 -1.66 39.10
CA GLU A 452 33.52 -0.19 39.09
C GLU A 452 32.84 0.42 40.33
N TYR A 453 32.04 -0.35 41.06
CA TYR A 453 31.20 0.08 42.19
C TYR A 453 31.95 0.84 43.31
N GLN A 454 33.25 0.61 43.48
CA GLN A 454 34.11 1.26 44.48
C GLN A 454 35.16 2.20 43.86
N ALA A 455 35.16 2.35 42.53
CA ALA A 455 36.21 3.05 41.78
C ALA A 455 35.68 4.27 40.99
N VAL A 456 34.37 4.35 40.75
CA VAL A 456 33.74 5.42 39.98
C VAL A 456 32.68 6.11 40.84
N GLU A 457 33.02 7.29 41.37
CA GLU A 457 32.12 8.12 42.17
C GLU A 457 31.36 9.15 41.30
N ALA A 458 31.95 9.55 40.17
CA ALA A 458 31.36 10.49 39.22
C ALA A 458 31.64 10.09 37.76
N LEU A 459 30.69 10.40 36.87
CA LEU A 459 30.79 10.19 35.42
C LEU A 459 30.61 11.52 34.67
N LYS A 460 31.20 11.64 33.47
CA LYS A 460 30.85 12.74 32.57
C LYS A 460 29.49 12.51 31.94
N TRP A 461 28.80 13.58 31.55
CA TRP A 461 27.52 13.49 30.83
C TRP A 461 27.56 12.58 29.60
N ASP A 462 28.59 12.70 28.76
CA ASP A 462 28.74 11.86 27.57
C ASP A 462 28.90 10.37 27.90
N ASP A 463 29.63 10.05 28.97
CA ASP A 463 29.81 8.67 29.44
C ASP A 463 28.51 8.13 30.05
N LEU A 464 27.78 8.95 30.80
CA LEU A 464 26.47 8.62 31.36
C LEU A 464 25.45 8.26 30.27
N PHE A 465 25.33 9.11 29.23
CA PHE A 465 24.44 8.84 28.10
C PHE A 465 24.88 7.61 27.30
N SER A 466 26.19 7.47 27.06
CA SER A 466 26.75 6.33 26.32
C SER A 466 26.51 5.00 27.04
N ARG A 467 26.79 4.95 28.35
CA ARG A 467 26.52 3.78 29.21
C ARG A 467 25.01 3.48 29.27
N THR A 468 24.15 4.48 29.41
CA THR A 468 22.69 4.29 29.44
C THR A 468 22.21 3.65 28.14
N LEU A 469 22.56 4.23 26.98
CA LEU A 469 22.16 3.70 25.67
C LEU A 469 22.71 2.29 25.41
N TYR A 470 23.92 1.98 25.87
CA TYR A 470 24.52 0.64 25.77
C TYR A 470 23.82 -0.41 26.66
N LYS A 471 23.25 0.00 27.81
CA LYS A 471 22.49 -0.87 28.73
C LYS A 471 21.01 -1.00 28.36
N MET A 472 20.50 -0.16 27.45
CA MET A 472 19.18 -0.30 26.85
C MET A 472 19.17 -1.37 25.75
N GLN A 473 18.02 -1.97 25.48
CA GLN A 473 17.89 -2.92 24.38
C GLN A 473 17.74 -2.17 23.06
N HIS A 474 18.70 -2.32 22.14
CA HIS A 474 18.65 -1.75 20.80
C HIS A 474 17.42 -2.25 20.01
N CYS A 475 16.81 -1.34 19.27
CA CYS A 475 15.72 -1.55 18.33
C CYS A 475 15.96 -0.74 17.04
N HIS A 476 15.22 -1.06 15.99
CA HIS A 476 15.16 -0.23 14.78
C HIS A 476 13.72 -0.10 14.29
N GLN A 477 13.41 1.08 13.75
CA GLN A 477 12.16 1.41 13.11
C GLN A 477 12.38 1.51 11.60
N LEU A 478 11.50 0.90 10.84
CA LEU A 478 11.44 0.98 9.38
C LEU A 478 10.15 1.71 9.01
N VAL A 479 10.27 2.85 8.33
CA VAL A 479 9.14 3.59 7.77
C VAL A 479 9.20 3.48 6.26
N PHE A 480 8.28 2.70 5.68
CA PHE A 480 8.09 2.66 4.23
C PHE A 480 7.04 3.69 3.81
N PRO A 481 7.22 4.42 2.69
CA PRO A 481 6.22 5.37 2.22
C PRO A 481 4.83 4.72 2.07
N GLY A 482 3.83 5.31 2.73
CA GLY A 482 2.45 4.81 2.72
C GLY A 482 2.17 3.57 3.59
N GLN A 483 3.08 3.15 4.48
CA GLN A 483 2.86 2.04 5.42
C GLN A 483 3.06 2.47 6.87
N PRO A 484 2.39 1.82 7.84
CA PRO A 484 2.64 2.08 9.26
C PRO A 484 4.07 1.70 9.67
N PRO A 485 4.70 2.39 10.63
CA PRO A 485 6.06 2.10 11.06
C PRO A 485 6.22 0.70 11.65
N ILE A 486 7.24 -0.03 11.20
CA ILE A 486 7.55 -1.38 11.67
C ILE A 486 8.73 -1.30 12.64
N VAL A 487 8.50 -1.60 13.91
CA VAL A 487 9.55 -1.65 14.95
C VAL A 487 10.02 -3.09 15.15
N LYS A 488 11.34 -3.32 15.07
CA LYS A 488 11.99 -4.61 15.31
C LYS A 488 13.06 -4.49 16.39
N LYS A 489 13.25 -5.58 17.15
CA LYS A 489 14.26 -5.68 18.21
C LYS A 489 15.62 -6.04 17.61
N GLY A 490 16.70 -5.53 18.22
CA GLY A 490 18.08 -5.67 17.75
C GLY A 490 18.50 -4.59 16.76
N HIS A 491 19.79 -4.59 16.40
CA HIS A 491 20.31 -3.79 15.30
C HIS A 491 19.70 -4.25 13.97
N ILE A 492 19.60 -3.32 13.01
CA ILE A 492 19.28 -3.69 11.63
C ILE A 492 20.44 -4.51 11.04
N GLU A 493 20.15 -5.70 10.54
CA GLU A 493 21.16 -6.54 9.90
C GLU A 493 21.46 -6.01 8.49
N PRO A 494 22.74 -5.81 8.11
CA PRO A 494 23.08 -5.42 6.76
C PRO A 494 22.77 -6.54 5.76
N ILE A 495 22.63 -6.16 4.48
CA ILE A 495 22.58 -7.08 3.35
C ILE A 495 23.97 -7.73 3.22
N ASP A 496 24.10 -8.97 3.66
CA ASP A 496 25.35 -9.75 3.57
C ASP A 496 25.50 -10.33 2.16
N ILE A 497 26.53 -9.87 1.44
CA ILE A 497 26.94 -10.37 0.14
C ILE A 497 28.24 -11.18 0.31
N SER A 498 28.12 -12.50 0.27
CA SER A 498 29.24 -13.44 0.39
C SER A 498 29.49 -14.22 -0.91
N VAL A 499 30.72 -14.71 -1.11
CA VAL A 499 31.08 -15.54 -2.27
C VAL A 499 31.64 -16.87 -1.79
N ALA A 500 30.90 -17.95 -2.06
CA ALA A 500 31.30 -19.32 -1.74
C ALA A 500 31.88 -20.02 -2.97
N SER A 501 32.82 -20.95 -2.78
CA SER A 501 33.24 -21.90 -3.82
C SER A 501 32.47 -23.21 -3.66
N ARG A 502 31.76 -23.66 -4.69
CA ARG A 502 31.00 -24.92 -4.71
C ARG A 502 31.60 -25.89 -5.71
N GLY A 503 32.44 -26.81 -5.21
CA GLY A 503 33.24 -27.72 -6.04
C GLY A 503 34.47 -27.04 -6.65
N SER A 504 35.10 -27.70 -7.63
CA SER A 504 36.32 -27.21 -8.27
C SER A 504 36.06 -25.92 -9.07
N ASN A 505 36.69 -24.83 -8.64
CA ASN A 505 36.71 -23.48 -9.24
C ASN A 505 35.37 -22.76 -9.50
N LYS A 506 34.20 -23.38 -9.28
CA LYS A 506 32.90 -22.71 -9.44
C LYS A 506 32.58 -21.83 -8.23
N LYS A 507 32.50 -20.51 -8.45
CA LYS A 507 32.07 -19.53 -7.45
C LYS A 507 30.56 -19.30 -7.52
N VAL A 508 29.94 -19.01 -6.38
CA VAL A 508 28.53 -18.65 -6.24
C VAL A 508 28.45 -17.45 -5.31
N THR A 509 27.75 -16.40 -5.73
CA THR A 509 27.45 -15.23 -4.91
C THR A 509 26.17 -15.50 -4.12
N MET A 510 26.18 -15.17 -2.84
CA MET A 510 25.14 -15.47 -1.84
C MET A 510 24.71 -14.15 -1.19
N ILE A 511 23.43 -13.81 -1.25
CA ILE A 511 22.87 -12.55 -0.76
C ILE A 511 21.79 -12.85 0.29
N LYS A 512 21.94 -12.32 1.51
CA LYS A 512 21.01 -12.51 2.64
C LYS A 512 20.36 -11.19 3.08
N ASN A 513 19.33 -11.29 3.91
CA ASN A 513 18.69 -10.18 4.64
C ASN A 513 18.02 -9.12 3.74
N LEU A 514 17.62 -9.48 2.51
CA LEU A 514 16.91 -8.56 1.60
C LEU A 514 15.54 -8.16 2.18
N GLU A 515 14.87 -9.11 2.86
CA GLU A 515 13.56 -8.96 3.47
C GLU A 515 13.56 -7.96 4.64
N VAL A 516 14.72 -7.73 5.26
CA VAL A 516 14.88 -6.71 6.31
C VAL A 516 14.60 -5.32 5.76
N TYR A 517 14.92 -5.09 4.49
CA TYR A 517 14.70 -3.83 3.77
C TYR A 517 13.40 -3.84 2.95
N GLY A 518 12.52 -4.83 3.14
CA GLY A 518 11.26 -4.93 2.38
C GLY A 518 11.45 -5.28 0.90
N LEU A 519 12.64 -5.74 0.49
CA LEU A 519 12.88 -6.25 -0.86
C LEU A 519 12.35 -7.69 -0.97
N ASP A 520 11.59 -7.98 -2.02
CA ASP A 520 11.24 -9.35 -2.39
C ASP A 520 12.48 -10.08 -2.95
N PRO A 521 12.94 -11.18 -2.32
CA PRO A 521 14.05 -11.99 -2.83
C PRO A 521 13.80 -12.54 -4.24
N MET A 522 12.54 -12.80 -4.62
CA MET A 522 12.21 -13.31 -5.96
C MET A 522 12.38 -12.23 -7.03
N ALA A 523 11.79 -11.04 -6.85
CA ALA A 523 11.99 -9.90 -7.75
C ALA A 523 13.48 -9.51 -7.89
N VAL A 524 14.23 -9.49 -6.77
CA VAL A 524 15.68 -9.23 -6.79
C VAL A 524 16.44 -10.35 -7.54
N SER A 525 16.07 -11.61 -7.34
CA SER A 525 16.66 -12.76 -8.04
C SER A 525 16.45 -12.70 -9.55
N VAL A 526 15.23 -12.37 -10.02
CA VAL A 526 14.90 -12.21 -11.44
C VAL A 526 15.63 -11.00 -12.04
N ALA A 527 15.63 -9.84 -11.36
CA ALA A 527 16.37 -8.66 -11.80
C ALA A 527 17.88 -8.93 -11.96
N LEU A 528 18.47 -9.69 -11.04
CA LEU A 528 19.88 -10.09 -11.11
C LEU A 528 20.12 -11.14 -12.20
N GLN A 529 19.24 -12.12 -12.38
CA GLN A 529 19.32 -13.10 -13.46
C GLN A 529 19.39 -12.44 -14.83
N HIS A 530 18.50 -11.46 -15.09
CA HIS A 530 18.52 -10.69 -16.35
C HIS A 530 19.75 -9.78 -16.48
N ARG A 531 20.19 -9.12 -15.38
CA ARG A 531 21.34 -8.20 -15.41
C ARG A 531 22.68 -8.91 -15.60
N VAL A 532 22.81 -10.11 -15.05
CA VAL A 532 24.06 -10.89 -15.01
C VAL A 532 24.12 -11.97 -16.10
N GLN A 533 22.97 -12.36 -16.66
CA GLN A 533 22.84 -13.48 -17.60
C GLN A 533 23.35 -14.82 -17.02
N ALA A 534 23.14 -15.03 -15.72
CA ALA A 534 23.56 -16.23 -14.98
C ALA A 534 22.39 -16.83 -14.20
N SER A 535 22.45 -18.15 -13.96
CA SER A 535 21.46 -18.86 -13.16
C SER A 535 21.39 -18.31 -11.74
N SER A 536 20.17 -18.05 -11.26
CA SER A 536 19.86 -17.69 -9.88
C SER A 536 18.96 -18.76 -9.23
N ALA A 537 19.07 -18.90 -7.90
CA ALA A 537 18.30 -19.86 -7.13
C ALA A 537 17.98 -19.31 -5.73
N LEU A 538 16.73 -19.49 -5.29
CA LEU A 538 16.30 -19.17 -3.93
C LEU A 538 16.50 -20.39 -3.02
N ASN A 539 17.09 -20.20 -1.85
CA ASN A 539 17.31 -21.25 -0.85
C ASN A 539 16.91 -20.73 0.53
N PRO A 540 16.27 -21.51 1.41
CA PRO A 540 16.00 -21.08 2.78
C PRO A 540 17.30 -20.87 3.57
N VAL A 541 17.35 -19.86 4.43
CA VAL A 541 18.50 -19.60 5.31
C VAL A 541 18.49 -20.57 6.51
N PRO A 542 19.56 -21.34 6.76
CA PRO A 542 19.64 -22.20 7.94
C PRO A 542 19.48 -21.39 9.24
N GLY A 543 18.54 -21.79 10.10
CA GLY A 543 18.27 -21.14 11.39
C GLY A 543 17.08 -20.19 11.42
N SER A 544 16.51 -19.80 10.28
CA SER A 544 15.35 -18.89 10.21
C SER A 544 14.32 -19.35 9.19
N LYS A 545 13.06 -19.58 9.61
CA LYS A 545 12.01 -20.12 8.73
C LYS A 545 11.60 -19.16 7.60
N ASP A 546 11.68 -17.86 7.85
CA ASP A 546 11.08 -16.83 6.99
C ASP A 546 12.12 -16.03 6.17
N ARG A 547 13.39 -16.46 6.13
CA ARG A 547 14.44 -15.81 5.32
C ARG A 547 14.92 -16.70 4.19
N VAL A 548 15.12 -16.06 3.05
CA VAL A 548 15.51 -16.65 1.77
C VAL A 548 16.84 -16.03 1.32
N LEU A 549 17.79 -16.92 1.08
CA LEU A 549 19.06 -16.62 0.44
C LEU A 549 18.88 -16.61 -1.08
N VAL A 550 19.23 -15.49 -1.72
CA VAL A 550 19.42 -15.45 -3.18
C VAL A 550 20.83 -15.95 -3.50
N GLN A 551 20.93 -17.00 -4.31
CA GLN A 551 22.19 -17.52 -4.85
C GLN A 551 22.29 -17.21 -6.34
N ILE A 552 23.45 -16.76 -6.81
CA ILE A 552 23.72 -16.48 -8.23
C ILE A 552 25.05 -17.10 -8.64
N GLN A 553 25.07 -17.75 -9.80
CA GLN A 553 26.28 -18.37 -10.33
C GLN A 553 27.34 -17.34 -10.73
N GLY A 554 28.59 -17.60 -10.33
CA GLY A 554 29.74 -16.71 -10.56
C GLY A 554 30.06 -15.79 -9.37
N ASN A 555 31.05 -14.93 -9.56
CA ASN A 555 31.38 -13.84 -8.63
C ASN A 555 30.77 -12.54 -9.15
N GLN A 556 29.68 -12.10 -8.53
CA GLN A 556 28.81 -11.04 -9.06
C GLN A 556 28.62 -9.86 -8.10
N VAL A 557 29.43 -9.79 -7.04
CA VAL A 557 29.36 -8.76 -5.98
C VAL A 557 29.20 -7.35 -6.56
N GLN A 558 29.99 -6.99 -7.58
CA GLN A 558 29.91 -5.67 -8.22
C GLN A 558 28.54 -5.38 -8.86
N GLN A 559 27.92 -6.35 -9.54
CA GLN A 559 26.60 -6.19 -10.18
C GLN A 559 25.47 -6.16 -9.15
N VAL A 560 25.61 -6.93 -8.06
CA VAL A 560 24.69 -6.89 -6.91
C VAL A 560 24.75 -5.52 -6.24
N CYS A 561 25.94 -5.03 -5.88
CA CYS A 561 26.11 -3.72 -5.29
C CYS A 561 25.57 -2.62 -6.20
N LYS A 562 25.88 -2.68 -7.51
CA LYS A 562 25.32 -1.73 -8.50
C LYS A 562 23.80 -1.84 -8.65
N LEU A 563 23.16 -2.94 -8.26
CA LEU A 563 21.69 -3.04 -8.22
C LEU A 563 21.13 -2.41 -6.94
N LEU A 564 21.73 -2.72 -5.78
CA LEU A 564 21.29 -2.19 -4.49
C LEU A 564 21.50 -0.68 -4.36
N LEU A 565 22.58 -0.15 -4.94
CA LEU A 565 22.89 1.29 -4.97
C LEU A 565 22.08 2.01 -6.05
N ASP A 566 22.19 1.63 -7.33
CA ASP A 566 21.56 2.41 -8.43
C ASP A 566 20.02 2.24 -8.47
N LYS A 567 19.50 1.00 -8.35
CA LYS A 567 18.06 0.73 -8.53
C LYS A 567 17.28 0.86 -7.23
N TYR A 568 17.83 0.35 -6.12
CA TYR A 568 17.14 0.31 -4.83
C TYR A 568 17.57 1.42 -3.85
N GLN A 569 18.57 2.24 -4.21
CA GLN A 569 19.01 3.41 -3.44
C GLN A 569 19.35 3.13 -1.97
N ILE A 570 19.82 1.92 -1.66
CA ILE A 570 20.13 1.50 -0.29
C ILE A 570 21.49 2.08 0.12
N PRO A 571 21.59 2.84 1.25
CA PRO A 571 22.86 3.41 1.70
C PRO A 571 23.95 2.35 1.92
N CYS A 572 25.19 2.63 1.48
CA CYS A 572 26.34 1.72 1.61
C CYS A 572 26.56 1.19 3.04
N LYS A 573 26.22 1.97 4.08
CA LYS A 573 26.29 1.57 5.50
C LYS A 573 25.48 0.30 5.83
N TYR A 574 24.54 -0.10 4.98
CA TYR A 574 23.67 -1.26 5.15
C TYR A 574 24.02 -2.44 4.22
N ILE A 575 25.16 -2.39 3.53
CA ILE A 575 25.62 -3.44 2.60
C ILE A 575 26.98 -3.96 3.08
N GLN A 576 27.06 -5.27 3.36
CA GLN A 576 28.28 -5.92 3.82
C GLN A 576 28.86 -6.85 2.74
N GLY A 577 30.20 -6.96 2.69
CA GLY A 577 30.91 -7.85 1.76
C GLY A 577 31.56 -7.14 0.55
N LEU A 578 31.41 -5.82 0.44
CA LEU A 578 32.07 -4.97 -0.56
C LEU A 578 33.61 -5.09 -0.54
N ASP A 579 34.21 -5.26 0.64
CA ASP A 579 35.67 -5.29 0.82
C ASP A 579 36.34 -6.57 0.32
N ASN A 580 35.58 -7.63 0.06
CA ASN A 580 36.09 -8.96 -0.30
C ASN A 580 36.52 -9.09 -1.78
N LYS A 581 37.40 -8.16 -2.21
CA LYS A 581 38.10 -8.02 -3.51
C LYS A 581 37.48 -7.00 -4.48
N VAL A 582 37.67 -5.72 -4.15
CA VAL A 582 37.91 -4.73 -5.19
C VAL A 582 39.23 -5.07 -5.90
N GLN A 583 39.16 -5.82 -7.00
CA GLN A 583 40.25 -5.76 -7.99
C GLN A 583 40.28 -4.33 -8.52
N LYS A 584 41.39 -3.62 -8.25
CA LYS A 584 41.60 -2.25 -8.77
C LYS A 584 41.38 -2.26 -10.29
N PRO A 585 40.62 -1.31 -10.86
CA PRO A 585 40.49 -1.22 -12.31
C PRO A 585 41.88 -1.06 -12.90
N GLY A 586 42.22 -1.94 -13.84
CA GLY A 586 43.59 -2.11 -14.30
C GLY A 586 44.15 -0.82 -14.88
N ARG A 587 45.27 -0.35 -14.33
CA ARG A 587 46.16 0.57 -15.07
C ARG A 587 46.61 -0.14 -16.33
N LYS A 588 46.10 0.28 -17.49
CA LYS A 588 46.74 -0.02 -18.77
C LYS A 588 48.17 0.53 -18.71
N LYS A 589 49.14 -0.34 -18.97
CA LYS A 589 50.46 0.05 -19.47
C LYS A 589 50.40 -0.03 -20.99
#